data_AF-A0A8T7JWJ8-F1
#
_entry.id   AF-A0A8T7JWJ8-F1
#
_cell.length_a   1.000
_cell.length_b   1.000
_cell.length_c   1.000
_cell.angle_alpha   90.00
_cell.angle_beta   90.00
_cell.angle_gamma   90.00
#
_symmetry.space_group_name_H-M   'P 1'
#
loop_
_entity.id
_entity.type
_entity.pdbx_description
1 polymer ?
#
loop_
_entity_poly.entity_id
_entity_poly.type
_entity_poly.pdbx_seq_one_letter_code
_entity_poly.pdbx_strand_id
1 'polypeptide(L)'
;MSQDPQRVDRLLDAIEMVKADRREEARHLLRELIRENGDSEHAWLWMSVAVDSLDQSIVCLDNVLRVNPDNLEAVSALYRLRESHMLVEKQRASLKTMRDLSFTIMWTLIIMTLFGVLLTYSLP
;
A
#
# COMPACT_ATOMS: atom_id res chain seq x y z
N MET A 1 -33.32 4.73 9.83
CA MET A 1 -31.95 4.22 9.65
C MET A 1 -31.21 4.46 10.95
N SER A 2 -31.34 3.55 11.91
CA SER A 2 -30.84 3.72 13.28
C SER A 2 -29.32 3.59 13.28
N GLN A 3 -28.61 4.73 13.35
CA GLN A 3 -27.22 4.72 13.81
C GLN A 3 -27.25 4.14 15.22
N ASP A 4 -26.73 2.93 15.37
CA ASP A 4 -26.61 2.25 16.64
C ASP A 4 -25.60 3.04 17.50
N PRO A 5 -26.00 3.62 18.64
CA PRO A 5 -25.12 4.44 19.47
C PRO A 5 -23.79 3.76 19.76
N GLN A 6 -23.80 2.43 19.95
CA GLN A 6 -22.61 1.63 20.22
C GLN A 6 -21.60 1.62 19.06
N ARG A 7 -22.03 1.81 17.81
CA ARG A 7 -21.11 1.88 16.65
C ARG A 7 -20.47 3.25 16.55
N VAL A 8 -21.22 4.30 16.88
CA VAL A 8 -20.71 5.67 16.89
C VAL A 8 -19.64 5.78 17.97
N ASP A 9 -19.89 5.26 19.17
CA ASP A 9 -18.91 5.25 20.26
C ASP A 9 -17.64 4.47 19.88
N ARG A 10 -17.79 3.26 19.30
CA ARG A 10 -16.63 2.48 18.81
C ARG A 10 -15.85 3.18 17.70
N LEU A 11 -16.53 3.94 16.83
CA LEU A 11 -15.84 4.73 15.81
C LEU A 11 -15.05 5.88 16.46
N LEU A 12 -15.63 6.56 17.44
CA LEU A 12 -14.95 7.62 18.19
C LEU A 12 -13.71 7.06 18.93
N ASP A 13 -13.83 5.91 19.58
CA ASP A 13 -12.71 5.23 20.24
C ASP A 13 -11.58 4.93 19.26
N ALA A 14 -11.91 4.41 18.07
CA ALA A 14 -10.92 4.16 17.03
C ALA A 14 -10.21 5.46 16.58
N ILE A 15 -10.95 6.56 16.45
CA ILE A 15 -10.39 7.87 16.09
C ILE A 15 -9.40 8.35 17.16
N GLU A 16 -9.75 8.20 18.44
CA GLU A 16 -8.85 8.53 19.54
C GLU A 16 -7.60 7.65 19.54
N MET A 17 -7.71 6.36 19.22
CA MET A 17 -6.57 5.47 19.06
C MET A 17 -5.65 5.92 17.92
N VAL A 18 -6.20 6.32 16.76
CA VAL A 18 -5.39 6.88 15.65
C VAL A 18 -4.67 8.15 16.11
N LYS A 19 -5.35 9.05 16.81
CA LYS A 19 -4.76 10.30 17.32
C LYS A 19 -3.68 10.06 18.38
N ALA A 20 -3.83 9.00 19.17
CA ALA A 20 -2.84 8.57 20.16
C ALA A 20 -1.68 7.74 19.56
N ASP A 21 -1.57 7.66 18.24
CA ASP A 21 -0.60 6.85 17.49
C ASP A 21 -0.68 5.33 17.76
N ARG A 22 -1.78 4.86 18.37
CA ARG A 22 -2.11 3.45 18.58
C ARG A 22 -2.79 2.86 17.33
N ARG A 23 -2.09 2.93 16.20
CA ARG A 23 -2.64 2.60 14.88
C ARG A 23 -3.04 1.13 14.75
N GLU A 24 -2.31 0.23 15.39
CA GLU A 24 -2.60 -1.21 15.32
C GLU A 24 -3.95 -1.55 15.97
N GLU A 25 -4.21 -1.04 17.17
CA GLU A 25 -5.49 -1.18 17.88
C GLU A 25 -6.62 -0.52 17.09
N ALA A 26 -6.38 0.70 16.58
CA ALA A 26 -7.36 1.40 15.75
C ALA A 26 -7.74 0.59 14.50
N ARG A 27 -6.76 0.00 13.81
CA ARG A 27 -7.02 -0.86 12.64
C ARG A 27 -7.87 -2.08 13.01
N HIS A 28 -7.66 -2.67 14.17
CA HIS A 28 -8.46 -3.81 14.61
C HIS A 28 -9.93 -3.42 14.77
N LEU A 29 -10.18 -2.33 15.51
CA LEU A 29 -11.52 -1.83 15.77
C LEU A 29 -12.23 -1.33 14.50
N LEU A 30 -11.52 -0.59 13.64
CA LEU A 30 -12.06 -0.13 12.35
C LEU A 30 -12.40 -1.31 11.43
N ARG A 31 -11.61 -2.38 11.45
CA ARG A 31 -11.88 -3.58 10.64
C ARG A 31 -13.15 -4.30 11.10
N GLU A 32 -13.42 -4.33 12.40
CA GLU A 32 -14.67 -4.86 12.94
C GLU A 32 -15.86 -4.00 12.52
N LEU A 33 -15.75 -2.67 12.66
CA LEU A 33 -16.79 -1.73 12.23
C LEU A 33 -17.11 -1.86 10.74
N ILE A 34 -16.09 -2.01 9.89
CA ILE A 34 -16.25 -2.24 8.45
C ILE A 34 -16.89 -3.60 8.17
N ARG A 35 -16.56 -4.64 8.94
CA ARG A 35 -17.15 -5.98 8.77
C ARG A 35 -18.63 -5.99 9.12
N GLU A 36 -19.02 -5.22 10.13
CA GLU A 36 -20.42 -5.04 10.53
C GLU A 36 -21.19 -4.17 9.52
N ASN A 37 -20.57 -3.09 9.04
CA ASN A 37 -21.13 -2.19 8.04
C ASN A 37 -20.09 -1.78 7.00
N GLY A 38 -20.07 -2.52 5.88
CA GLY A 38 -19.15 -2.28 4.78
C GLY A 38 -19.40 -0.98 4.00
N ASP A 39 -20.55 -0.33 4.23
CA ASP A 39 -20.93 0.92 3.59
C ASP A 39 -20.73 2.14 4.51
N SER A 40 -19.89 2.01 5.54
CA SER A 40 -19.52 3.13 6.42
C SER A 40 -18.37 3.93 5.83
N GLU A 41 -18.67 5.05 5.17
CA GLU A 41 -17.68 5.97 4.61
C GLU A 41 -16.67 6.46 5.66
N HIS A 42 -17.12 6.77 6.88
CA HIS A 42 -16.25 7.25 7.96
C HIS A 42 -15.29 6.17 8.46
N ALA A 43 -15.74 4.92 8.56
CA ALA A 43 -14.86 3.83 9.00
C ALA A 43 -13.75 3.56 7.98
N TRP A 44 -14.10 3.58 6.69
CA TRP A 44 -13.13 3.48 5.60
C TRP A 44 -12.16 4.67 5.56
N LEU A 45 -12.65 5.88 5.80
CA LEU A 45 -11.84 7.10 5.82
C LEU A 45 -10.81 7.05 6.97
N TRP A 46 -11.22 6.68 8.18
CA TRP A 46 -10.27 6.55 9.30
C TRP A 46 -9.32 5.35 9.14
N MET A 47 -9.77 4.27 8.50
CA MET A 47 -8.89 3.16 8.15
C MET A 47 -7.76 3.61 7.22
N SER A 48 -8.01 4.52 6.28
CA SER A 48 -6.98 5.03 5.38
C SER A 48 -5.83 5.77 6.11
N VAL A 49 -6.10 6.29 7.31
CA VAL A 49 -5.10 6.95 8.17
C VAL A 49 -4.41 5.95 9.10
N ALA A 50 -5.12 4.89 9.50
CA ALA A 50 -4.61 3.89 10.43
C ALA A 50 -3.67 2.86 9.77
N VAL A 51 -3.73 2.67 8.46
CA VAL A 51 -2.84 1.77 7.70
C VAL A 51 -1.44 2.33 7.50
N ASP A 52 -0.45 1.44 7.47
CA ASP A 52 0.96 1.82 7.41
C ASP A 52 1.47 2.04 5.98
N SER A 53 0.75 1.51 4.97
CA SER A 53 1.13 1.61 3.56
C SER A 53 0.24 2.60 2.80
N LEU A 54 0.86 3.41 1.93
CA LEU A 54 0.18 4.29 1.00
C LEU A 54 -0.78 3.50 0.09
N ASP A 55 -0.39 2.32 -0.38
CA ASP A 55 -1.24 1.47 -1.24
C ASP A 55 -2.52 1.07 -0.52
N GLN A 56 -2.40 0.68 0.75
CA GLN A 56 -3.56 0.32 1.57
C GLN A 56 -4.44 1.54 1.84
N SER A 57 -3.82 2.71 2.05
CA SER A 57 -4.53 3.97 2.25
C SER A 57 -5.36 4.34 1.01
N ILE A 58 -4.79 4.21 -0.18
CA ILE A 58 -5.48 4.43 -1.46
C ILE A 58 -6.66 3.49 -1.61
N VAL A 59 -6.50 2.18 -1.33
CA VAL A 59 -7.60 1.21 -1.40
C VAL A 59 -8.73 1.56 -0.42
N CYS A 60 -8.40 2.04 0.78
CA CYS A 60 -9.42 2.48 1.74
C CYS A 60 -10.19 3.71 1.23
N LEU A 61 -9.49 4.69 0.67
CA LEU A 61 -10.10 5.90 0.09
C LEU A 61 -10.95 5.60 -1.14
N ASP A 62 -10.52 4.68 -2.00
CA ASP A 62 -11.32 4.19 -3.13
C ASP A 62 -12.63 3.56 -2.62
N ASN A 63 -12.60 2.84 -1.49
CA ASN A 63 -13.82 2.34 -0.86
C ASN A 63 -14.72 3.46 -0.29
N VAL A 64 -14.14 4.52 0.28
CA VAL A 64 -14.92 5.70 0.69
C VAL A 64 -15.67 6.28 -0.50
N LEU A 65 -14.99 6.49 -1.63
CA LEU A 65 -15.58 7.04 -2.84
C LEU A 65 -16.58 6.10 -3.52
N ARG A 66 -16.42 4.78 -3.35
CA ARG A 66 -17.41 3.78 -3.77
C ARG A 66 -18.72 3.92 -2.99
N VAL A 67 -18.63 4.20 -1.68
CA VAL A 67 -19.78 4.39 -0.80
C VAL A 67 -20.42 5.77 -1.03
N ASN A 68 -19.59 6.81 -1.06
CA ASN A 68 -20.00 8.19 -1.25
C ASN A 68 -19.03 8.90 -2.21
N PRO A 69 -19.39 8.97 -3.51
CA PRO A 69 -18.56 9.62 -4.53
C PRO A 69 -18.33 11.11 -4.29
N ASP A 70 -19.22 11.77 -3.55
CA ASP A 70 -19.18 13.21 -3.29
C ASP A 70 -18.34 13.55 -2.03
N ASN A 71 -17.68 12.56 -1.42
CA ASN A 71 -16.84 12.78 -0.26
C ASN A 71 -15.55 13.55 -0.62
N LEU A 72 -15.61 14.87 -0.49
CA LEU A 72 -14.52 15.79 -0.80
C LEU A 72 -13.24 15.51 0.00
N GLU A 73 -13.36 15.03 1.25
CA GLU A 73 -12.21 14.69 2.08
C GLU A 73 -11.44 13.51 1.48
N ALA A 74 -12.15 12.47 1.05
CA ALA A 74 -11.54 11.31 0.41
C ALA A 74 -10.92 11.65 -0.95
N VAL A 75 -11.59 12.46 -1.77
CA VAL A 75 -11.05 12.93 -3.06
C VAL A 75 -9.75 13.69 -2.85
N SER A 76 -9.74 14.65 -1.91
CA SER A 76 -8.56 15.46 -1.59
C SER A 76 -7.40 14.62 -1.06
N ALA A 77 -7.69 13.69 -0.15
CA ALA A 77 -6.68 12.78 0.38
C ALA A 77 -6.08 11.88 -0.71
N LEU A 78 -6.92 11.32 -1.59
CA LEU A 78 -6.50 10.44 -2.66
C LEU A 78 -5.65 11.19 -3.71
N TYR A 79 -6.00 12.43 -4.03
CA TYR A 79 -5.20 13.28 -4.91
C TYR A 79 -3.78 13.48 -4.36
N ARG A 80 -3.66 13.85 -3.07
CA ARG A 80 -2.37 14.05 -2.41
C ARG A 80 -1.52 12.78 -2.34
N LEU A 81 -2.16 11.63 -2.08
CA LEU A 81 -1.46 10.35 -1.99
C LEU A 81 -0.99 9.87 -3.37
N ARG A 82 -1.79 10.03 -4.43
CA ARG A 82 -1.39 9.66 -5.79
C ARG A 82 -0.22 10.50 -6.31
N GLU A 83 -0.18 11.79 -5.99
CA GLU A 83 0.94 12.67 -6.33
C GLU A 83 2.25 12.16 -5.70
N SER A 84 2.23 11.84 -4.40
CA SER A 84 3.41 11.30 -3.71
C SER A 84 3.81 9.90 -4.19
N HIS A 85 2.83 9.02 -4.44
CA HIS A 85 3.10 7.67 -4.93
C HIS A 85 3.74 7.67 -6.33
N MET A 86 3.28 8.53 -7.24
CA MET A 86 3.84 8.62 -8.59
C MET A 86 5.33 9.05 -8.59
N LEU A 87 5.75 9.86 -7.61
CA LEU A 87 7.14 10.26 -7.46
C LEU A 87 8.03 9.14 -6.89
N VAL A 88 7.50 8.36 -5.94
CA VAL A 88 8.23 7.24 -5.30
C VAL A 88 8.32 6.01 -6.21
N GLU A 89 7.25 5.69 -6.95
CA GLU A 89 7.22 4.59 -7.93
C GLU A 89 8.28 4.78 -9.02
N LYS A 90 8.43 6.01 -9.54
CA LYS A 90 9.49 6.34 -10.52
C LYS A 90 10.89 6.04 -10.00
N GLN A 91 11.15 6.30 -8.72
CA GLN A 91 12.43 6.02 -8.09
C GLN A 91 12.63 4.52 -7.84
N ARG A 92 11.59 3.79 -7.44
CA ARG A 92 11.70 2.34 -7.18
C ARG A 92 11.86 1.51 -8.46
N ALA A 93 11.27 1.94 -9.57
CA ALA A 93 11.43 1.29 -10.88
C ALA A 93 12.88 1.31 -11.37
N SER A 94 13.61 2.43 -11.18
CA SER A 94 15.02 2.52 -11.56
C SER A 94 15.95 1.78 -10.60
N LEU A 95 15.58 1.64 -9.33
CA LEU A 95 16.36 0.87 -8.35
C LEU A 95 16.32 -0.64 -8.59
N LYS A 96 15.18 -1.21 -9.02
CA LYS A 96 15.07 -2.65 -9.32
C LYS A 96 15.95 -3.04 -10.51
N THR A 97 15.98 -2.22 -11.57
CA THR A 97 16.82 -2.47 -12.74
C THR A 97 18.31 -2.52 -12.42
N MET A 98 18.78 -1.78 -11.39
CA MET A 98 20.19 -1.80 -11.00
C MET A 98 20.63 -3.11 -10.33
N ARG A 99 19.74 -3.80 -9.59
CA ARG A 99 20.09 -5.07 -8.94
C ARG A 99 20.10 -6.24 -9.93
N ASP A 100 19.14 -6.27 -10.84
CA ASP A 100 19.00 -7.36 -11.81
C ASP A 100 20.06 -7.27 -12.93
N LEU A 101 20.56 -6.06 -13.21
CA LEU A 101 21.68 -5.85 -14.15
C LEU A 101 23.00 -6.42 -13.61
N SER A 102 23.24 -6.38 -12.29
CA SER A 102 24.46 -6.92 -11.67
C SER A 102 24.56 -8.45 -11.82
N PHE A 103 23.44 -9.15 -11.58
CA PHE A 103 23.39 -10.60 -11.72
C PHE A 103 23.50 -11.04 -13.19
N THR A 104 22.84 -10.36 -14.12
CA THR A 104 22.91 -10.71 -15.55
C THR A 104 24.31 -10.50 -16.13
N ILE A 105 25.01 -9.42 -15.77
CA ILE A 105 26.41 -9.18 -16.17
C ILE A 105 27.34 -10.24 -15.57
N MET A 106 27.16 -10.58 -14.29
CA MET A 106 27.98 -11.62 -13.65
C MET A 106 27.79 -12.99 -14.31
N TRP A 107 26.54 -13.40 -14.58
CA TRP A 107 26.24 -14.68 -15.20
C TRP A 107 26.72 -14.79 -16.65
N THR A 108 26.61 -13.72 -17.42
CA THR A 108 27.12 -13.70 -18.81
C THR A 108 28.64 -13.84 -18.86
N LEU A 109 29.39 -13.19 -17.96
CA LEU A 109 30.84 -13.34 -17.84
C LEU A 109 31.25 -14.76 -17.44
N ILE A 110 30.53 -15.38 -16.51
CA ILE A 110 30.80 -16.76 -16.07
C ILE A 110 30.57 -17.76 -17.22
N ILE A 111 29.49 -17.62 -17.98
CA ILE A 111 29.20 -18.50 -19.11
C ILE A 111 30.23 -18.30 -20.23
N MET A 112 30.60 -17.05 -20.52
CA MET A 112 31.61 -16.73 -21.54
C MET A 112 32.97 -17.36 -21.22
N THR A 113 33.42 -17.28 -19.97
CA THR A 113 34.70 -17.87 -19.55
C THR A 113 34.67 -19.39 -19.62
N LEU A 114 33.58 -20.02 -19.16
CA LEU A 114 33.39 -21.47 -19.26
C LEU A 114 33.38 -21.95 -20.72
N PHE A 115 32.72 -21.21 -21.62
CA PHE A 115 32.65 -21.55 -23.04
C PHE A 115 34.00 -21.44 -23.75
N GLY A 116 34.78 -20.37 -23.47
CA GLY A 116 36.13 -20.22 -24.02
C GLY A 116 37.09 -21.33 -23.57
N VAL A 117 36.97 -21.75 -22.31
CA VAL A 117 37.70 -22.90 -21.76
C VAL A 117 37.30 -24.18 -22.49
N LEU A 118 36.00 -24.43 -22.66
CA LEU A 118 35.49 -25.61 -23.38
C LEU A 118 36.00 -25.67 -24.83
N LEU A 119 36.00 -24.54 -25.54
CA LEU A 119 36.56 -24.43 -26.89
C LEU A 119 38.07 -24.69 -26.93
N THR A 120 38.81 -24.20 -25.93
CA THR A 120 40.27 -24.39 -25.85
C THR A 120 40.63 -25.86 -25.61
N TYR A 121 39.87 -26.57 -24.76
CA TYR A 121 40.11 -27.98 -24.46
C TYR A 121 39.55 -28.96 -25.51
N SER A 122 38.73 -28.48 -26.45
CA SER A 122 38.14 -29.30 -27.52
C SER A 122 38.87 -29.20 -28.87
N LEU A 123 39.94 -28.40 -28.95
CA LEU A 123 40.88 -28.36 -30.06
C LEU A 123 42.18 -29.09 -29.66
N PRO A 124 42.25 -30.42 -29.87
CA PRO A 124 43.49 -31.20 -29.77
C PRO A 124 44.45 -30.97 -30.94
#